data_AF-A0A7S0M928-F1
#
_entry.id   AF-A0A7S0M928-F1
#
_cell.length_a   1.000
_cell.length_b   1.000
_cell.length_c   1.000
_cell.angle_alpha   90.00
_cell.angle_beta   90.00
_cell.angle_gamma   90.00
#
_symmetry.space_group_name_H-M   'P 1'
#
loop_
_entity.id
_entity.type
_entity.pdbx_description
1 polymer ?
#
loop_
_entity_poly.entity_id
_entity_poly.type
_entity_poly.pdbx_seq_one_letter_code
_entity_poly.pdbx_strand_id
1 'polypeptide(L)'
;AAPVDAAPQGAAAPVQVVCSEKACERVARPVLYRWGAVRPVVISHGFGQGFLSDFIWDGARDYSAWLAIPACIAFWTRRPLPEALRYSKELLWWAVTSLAQRWGTGSLHPRELCATMALLR
;
A
#
# COMPACT_ATOMS: atom_id res chain seq x y z
N ALA A 1 14.23 -30.19 21.77
CA ALA A 1 13.85 -28.87 21.23
C ALA A 1 14.96 -27.91 21.58
N ALA A 2 15.76 -27.48 20.59
CA ALA A 2 16.83 -26.51 20.81
C ALA A 2 16.22 -25.12 21.10
N PRO A 3 16.84 -24.29 21.96
CA PRO A 3 16.37 -22.94 22.20
C PRO A 3 16.54 -22.10 20.94
N VAL A 4 15.47 -21.43 20.50
CA VAL A 4 15.51 -20.47 19.39
C VAL A 4 16.30 -19.26 19.87
N ASP A 5 17.40 -19.00 19.16
CA ASP A 5 18.42 -18.02 19.48
C ASP A 5 17.87 -16.63 19.84
N ALA A 6 18.47 -16.05 20.87
CA ALA A 6 18.28 -14.66 21.25
C ALA A 6 18.66 -13.76 20.06
N ALA A 7 17.68 -13.01 19.54
CA ALA A 7 17.91 -12.03 18.49
C ALA A 7 19.00 -11.02 18.95
N PRO A 8 20.03 -10.75 18.12
CA PRO A 8 21.11 -9.85 18.49
C PRO A 8 20.54 -8.45 18.78
N GLN A 9 20.91 -7.92 19.94
CA GLN A 9 20.59 -6.54 20.34
C GLN A 9 21.47 -5.59 19.52
N GLY A 10 21.13 -5.41 18.25
CA GLY A 10 21.74 -4.40 17.40
C GLY A 10 21.45 -3.00 17.94
N ALA A 11 22.51 -2.21 18.15
CA ALA A 11 22.40 -0.81 18.53
C ALA A 11 21.48 -0.08 17.55
N ALA A 12 20.54 0.71 18.09
CA ALA A 12 19.57 1.47 17.32
C ALA A 12 20.26 2.54 16.49
N ALA A 13 20.59 2.23 15.24
CA ALA A 13 20.92 3.24 14.26
C ALA A 13 19.66 4.09 13.99
N PRO A 14 19.74 5.43 13.96
CA PRO A 14 18.60 6.27 13.66
C PRO A 14 18.14 5.98 12.22
N VAL A 15 16.98 5.33 12.09
CA VAL A 15 16.31 5.13 10.80
C VAL A 15 15.64 6.44 10.42
N GLN A 16 16.09 7.04 9.32
CA GLN A 16 15.44 8.21 8.75
C GLN A 16 14.13 7.78 8.10
N VAL A 17 13.01 8.11 8.74
CA VAL A 17 11.67 7.80 8.24
C VAL A 17 11.30 8.81 7.16
N VAL A 18 11.24 8.36 5.90
CA VAL A 18 10.61 9.12 4.82
C VAL A 18 9.14 8.73 4.77
N CYS A 19 8.29 9.51 5.46
CA CYS A 19 6.84 9.30 5.42
C CYS A 19 6.24 10.11 4.26
N SER A 20 5.51 9.45 3.34
CA SER A 20 4.99 10.09 2.12
C SER A 20 3.70 10.90 2.32
N GLU A 21 3.11 10.88 3.51
CA GLU A 21 1.86 11.57 3.81
C GLU A 21 2.06 12.68 4.85
N LYS A 22 1.50 13.87 4.57
CA LYS A 22 1.52 15.05 5.46
C LYS A 22 0.97 14.78 6.87
N ALA A 23 0.24 13.68 7.06
CA ALA A 23 -0.27 13.25 8.37
C ALA A 23 0.87 12.92 9.36
N CYS A 24 1.99 12.37 8.90
CA CYS A 24 3.17 12.12 9.73
C CYS A 24 3.85 13.40 10.23
N GLU A 25 3.72 14.51 9.50
CA GLU A 25 4.35 15.80 9.84
C GLU A 25 3.75 16.43 11.12
N ARG A 26 2.50 16.08 11.45
CA ARG A 26 1.80 16.53 12.67
C ARG A 26 2.03 15.64 13.88
N VAL A 27 2.51 14.41 13.68
CA VAL A 27 2.90 13.51 14.75
C VAL A 27 4.38 13.74 15.00
N ALA A 28 4.69 14.72 15.87
CA ALA A 28 6.05 15.19 16.13
C ALA A 28 7.08 14.09 16.47
N ARG A 29 6.61 12.88 16.82
CA ARG A 29 7.42 11.68 16.95
C ARG A 29 6.56 10.50 16.52
N PRO A 30 6.73 9.92 15.31
CA PRO A 30 6.16 8.61 15.07
C PRO A 30 6.71 7.69 16.18
N VAL A 31 5.82 7.16 17.01
CA VAL A 31 6.21 6.14 17.98
C VAL A 31 6.49 4.90 17.16
N LEU A 32 7.76 4.76 16.75
CA LEU A 32 8.25 3.52 16.19
C LEU A 32 8.27 2.51 17.33
N TYR A 33 7.21 1.73 17.45
CA TYR A 33 7.20 0.61 18.38
C TYR A 33 8.34 -0.33 17.99
N ARG A 34 9.17 -0.69 18.97
CA ARG A 34 10.17 -1.72 18.77
C ARG A 34 9.47 -2.99 18.29
N TRP A 35 9.96 -3.58 17.20
CA TRP A 35 9.49 -4.86 16.65
C TRP A 35 9.49 -5.91 17.79
N GLY A 36 8.31 -6.18 18.37
CA GLY A 36 8.13 -7.04 19.54
C GLY A 36 7.29 -6.48 20.70
N ALA A 37 7.04 -5.16 20.75
CA ALA A 37 6.15 -4.55 21.75
C ALA A 37 4.65 -4.70 21.42
N VAL A 38 4.33 -5.07 20.18
CA VAL A 38 2.96 -5.27 19.69
C VAL A 38 2.72 -6.77 19.51
N ARG A 39 1.55 -7.25 19.94
CA ARG A 39 1.11 -8.62 19.76
C ARG A 39 -0.17 -8.64 18.92
N PRO A 40 -0.31 -9.60 17.98
CA PRO A 40 -1.53 -9.72 17.22
C PRO A 40 -2.67 -10.17 18.13
N VAL A 41 -3.88 -9.62 17.92
CA VAL A 41 -5.08 -10.07 18.63
C VAL A 41 -5.59 -11.39 18.05
N VAL A 42 -5.36 -11.62 16.76
CA VAL A 42 -5.71 -12.85 16.04
C VAL A 42 -4.43 -13.62 15.75
N ILE A 43 -4.36 -14.88 16.20
CA ILE A 43 -3.19 -15.73 15.97
C ILE A 43 -3.13 -16.08 14.48
N SER A 44 -2.08 -15.60 13.82
CA SER A 44 -1.75 -15.94 12.44
C SER A 44 -1.26 -17.39 12.32
N HIS A 45 -1.46 -18.03 11.16
CA HIS A 45 -0.85 -19.35 10.87
C HIS A 45 0.68 -19.36 10.96
N GLY A 46 1.32 -18.20 10.74
CA GLY A 46 2.76 -18.03 10.88
C GLY A 46 3.22 -17.71 12.30
N PHE A 47 2.39 -17.95 13.32
CA PHE A 47 2.72 -17.61 14.71
C PHE A 47 4.05 -18.24 15.17
N GLY A 48 4.89 -17.41 15.77
CA GLY A 48 6.22 -17.78 16.25
C GLY A 48 7.29 -17.82 15.15
N GLN A 49 6.95 -17.53 13.88
CA GLN A 49 7.90 -17.49 12.76
C GLN A 49 8.45 -16.09 12.47
N GLY A 50 8.27 -15.16 13.41
CA GLY A 50 8.79 -13.79 13.34
C GLY A 50 7.68 -12.76 13.23
N PHE A 51 8.04 -11.49 13.46
CA PHE A 51 7.07 -10.42 13.67
C PHE A 51 6.04 -10.31 12.54
N LEU A 52 6.44 -10.22 11.27
CA LEU A 52 5.46 -10.09 10.18
C LEU A 52 4.57 -11.34 10.06
N SER A 53 5.17 -12.53 10.24
CA SER A 53 4.47 -13.81 10.15
C SER A 53 3.41 -13.95 11.24
N ASP A 54 3.59 -13.30 12.39
CA ASP A 54 2.61 -13.26 13.48
C ASP A 54 1.33 -12.48 13.12
N PHE A 55 1.34 -11.60 12.10
CA PHE A 55 0.18 -10.75 11.76
C PHE A 55 -0.44 -11.02 10.38
N ILE A 56 0.32 -11.56 9.43
CA ILE A 56 -0.05 -11.54 8.01
C ILE A 56 -0.96 -12.70 7.58
N TRP A 57 -0.92 -13.86 8.28
CA TRP A 57 -1.64 -15.07 7.88
C TRP A 57 -2.90 -15.31 8.73
N ASP A 58 -3.89 -14.43 8.61
CA ASP A 58 -5.20 -14.49 9.27
C ASP A 58 -6.12 -15.65 8.86
N GLY A 59 -5.67 -16.56 7.98
CA GLY A 59 -6.34 -17.82 7.68
C GLY A 59 -6.98 -17.87 6.30
N ALA A 60 -8.31 -17.86 6.26
CA ALA A 60 -9.09 -18.10 5.04
C ALA A 60 -9.13 -16.90 4.05
N ARG A 61 -8.21 -15.94 4.19
CA ARG A 61 -8.08 -14.83 3.24
C ARG A 61 -7.43 -15.33 1.96
N ASP A 62 -7.90 -14.82 0.82
CA ASP A 62 -7.20 -15.01 -0.44
C ASP A 62 -5.91 -14.17 -0.46
N TYR A 63 -4.76 -14.84 -0.41
CA TYR A 63 -3.44 -14.21 -0.49
C TYR A 63 -2.92 -14.02 -1.92
N SER A 64 -3.68 -14.43 -2.95
CA SER A 64 -3.25 -14.35 -4.34
C SER A 64 -2.74 -12.95 -4.72
N ALA A 65 -3.48 -11.91 -4.33
CA ALA A 65 -3.09 -10.52 -4.58
C ALA A 65 -1.77 -10.14 -3.89
N TRP A 66 -1.54 -10.60 -2.65
CA TRP A 66 -0.31 -10.33 -1.91
C TRP A 66 0.89 -11.06 -2.51
N LEU A 67 0.70 -12.32 -2.89
CA LEU A 67 1.74 -13.14 -3.52
C LEU A 67 2.10 -12.65 -4.93
N ALA A 68 1.20 -11.92 -5.60
CA ALA A 68 1.47 -11.29 -6.89
C ALA A 68 2.30 -9.99 -6.78
N ILE A 69 2.41 -9.38 -5.60
CA ILE A 69 3.09 -8.08 -5.41
C ILE A 69 4.53 -8.07 -5.98
N PRO A 70 5.40 -9.06 -5.69
CA PRO A 70 6.77 -9.06 -6.21
C PRO A 70 6.81 -9.07 -7.75
N ALA A 71 5.92 -9.85 -8.38
CA ALA A 71 5.81 -9.91 -9.84
C ALA A 71 5.31 -8.58 -10.41
N CYS A 72 4.31 -7.96 -9.78
CA CYS A 72 3.81 -6.64 -10.15
C CYS A 72 4.90 -5.57 -10.03
N ILE A 73 5.68 -5.56 -8.93
CA ILE A 73 6.80 -4.63 -8.76
C ILE A 73 7.84 -4.87 -9.86
N ALA A 74 8.26 -6.11 -10.08
CA ALA A 74 9.24 -6.44 -11.12
C ALA A 74 8.77 -6.03 -12.53
N PHE A 75 7.47 -6.16 -12.81
CA PHE A 75 6.87 -5.70 -14.06
C PHE A 75 6.97 -4.17 -14.21
N TRP A 76 6.65 -3.42 -13.15
CA TRP A 76 6.67 -1.96 -13.15
C TRP A 76 8.07 -1.37 -13.03
N THR A 77 9.05 -2.05 -12.43
CA THR A 77 10.44 -1.58 -12.44
C THR A 77 11.04 -1.58 -13.85
N ARG A 78 10.53 -2.44 -14.74
CA ARG A 78 10.99 -2.55 -16.14
C ARG A 78 10.25 -1.61 -17.09
N ARG A 79 9.24 -0.87 -16.63
CA ARG A 79 8.38 -0.01 -17.46
C ARG A 79 8.20 1.36 -16.81
N PRO A 80 8.00 2.43 -17.59
CA PRO A 80 7.72 3.73 -17.01
C PRO A 80 6.30 3.79 -16.43
N LEU A 81 6.17 3.50 -15.12
CA LEU A 81 4.91 3.64 -14.39
C LEU A 81 4.23 5.01 -14.60
N PRO A 82 4.94 6.16 -14.59
CA PRO A 82 4.32 7.46 -14.84
C PRO A 82 3.63 7.56 -16.21
N GLU A 83 4.19 6.94 -17.24
CA GLU A 83 3.61 6.95 -18.58
C GLU A 83 2.33 6.11 -18.66
N ALA A 84 2.32 4.95 -18.01
CA ALA A 84 1.13 4.11 -17.93
C ALA A 84 0.00 4.80 -17.17
N LEU A 85 0.31 5.46 -16.04
CA LEU A 85 -0.67 6.24 -15.29
C LEU A 85 -1.21 7.43 -16.11
N ARG A 86 -0.32 8.13 -16.83
CA ARG A 86 -0.73 9.20 -17.75
C ARG A 86 -1.68 8.67 -18.82
N TYR A 87 -1.33 7.57 -19.47
CA TYR A 87 -2.19 6.95 -20.49
C TYR A 87 -3.57 6.59 -19.93
N SER A 88 -3.63 5.89 -18.78
CA SER A 88 -4.91 5.54 -18.15
C SER A 88 -5.73 6.76 -17.77
N LYS A 89 -5.09 7.85 -17.31
CA LYS A 89 -5.78 9.10 -17.01
C LYS A 89 -6.32 9.77 -18.28
N GLU A 90 -5.55 9.85 -19.36
CA GLU A 90 -6.06 10.39 -20.63
C GLU A 90 -7.25 9.58 -21.16
N LEU A 91 -7.15 8.24 -21.13
CA LEU A 91 -8.21 7.35 -21.59
C LEU A 91 -9.50 7.51 -20.76
N LEU A 92 -9.36 7.60 -19.43
CA LEU A 92 -10.49 7.90 -18.53
C LEU A 92 -11.15 9.22 -18.91
N TRP A 93 -10.38 10.29 -19.11
CA TRP A 93 -10.94 11.62 -19.41
C TRP A 93 -11.59 11.69 -20.78
N TRP A 94 -11.06 10.99 -21.77
CA TRP A 94 -11.74 10.80 -23.04
C TRP A 94 -13.13 10.15 -22.85
N ALA A 95 -13.22 9.09 -22.03
CA ALA A 95 -14.48 8.42 -21.75
C ALA A 95 -15.46 9.30 -20.96
N VAL A 96 -14.97 9.99 -19.92
CA VAL A 96 -15.76 10.91 -19.09
C VAL A 96 -16.35 12.03 -19.95
N THR A 97 -15.55 12.68 -20.79
CA THR A 97 -16.04 13.74 -21.69
C THR A 97 -17.07 13.21 -22.68
N SER A 98 -16.83 12.03 -23.26
CA SER A 98 -17.74 11.40 -24.22
C SER A 98 -19.09 11.06 -23.59
N LEU A 99 -19.09 10.53 -22.37
CA LEU A 99 -20.32 10.17 -21.65
C LEU A 99 -21.05 11.41 -21.13
N ALA A 100 -20.33 12.36 -20.53
CA ALA A 100 -20.90 13.62 -20.05
C ALA A 100 -21.63 14.36 -21.18
N GLN A 101 -21.04 14.44 -22.37
CA GLN A 101 -21.66 15.09 -23.53
C GLN A 101 -22.93 14.35 -24.00
N ARG A 102 -22.91 13.01 -24.02
CA ARG A 102 -24.06 12.21 -24.47
C ARG A 102 -25.22 12.20 -23.49
N TRP A 103 -24.92 12.23 -22.19
CA TRP A 103 -25.93 12.18 -21.14
C TRP A 103 -26.38 13.57 -20.68
N GLY A 104 -25.75 14.64 -21.16
CA GLY A 104 -26.05 16.00 -20.72
C GLY A 104 -25.66 16.23 -19.26
N THR A 105 -24.62 15.55 -18.79
CA THR A 105 -24.14 15.65 -17.40
C THR A 105 -22.68 16.11 -17.34
N GLY A 106 -22.03 16.01 -16.18
CA GLY A 106 -20.64 16.43 -15.99
C GLY A 106 -19.93 15.55 -14.96
N SER A 107 -18.62 15.70 -14.84
CA SER A 107 -17.87 15.05 -13.75
C SER A 107 -18.24 15.68 -12.41
N LEU A 108 -18.36 14.84 -11.37
CA LEU A 108 -18.60 15.32 -10.00
C LEU A 108 -17.37 16.05 -9.43
N HIS A 109 -16.17 15.57 -9.77
CA HIS A 109 -14.90 16.12 -9.28
C HIS A 109 -14.03 16.63 -10.43
N PRO A 110 -13.17 17.62 -10.19
CA PRO A 110 -12.22 18.10 -11.19
C PRO A 110 -11.15 17.04 -11.52
N ARG A 111 -10.55 17.17 -12.70
CA ARG A 111 -9.66 16.17 -13.29
C ARG A 111 -8.42 15.86 -12.46
N GLU A 112 -7.94 16.86 -11.75
CA GLU A 112 -6.72 16.81 -10.95
C GLU A 112 -6.90 15.91 -9.73
N LEU A 113 -8.13 15.80 -9.22
CA LEU A 113 -8.48 14.99 -8.05
C LEU A 113 -8.83 13.53 -8.39
N CYS A 114 -8.96 13.20 -9.67
CA CYS A 114 -9.24 11.85 -10.14
C CYS A 114 -7.96 11.16 -10.61
N ALA A 115 -7.73 9.94 -10.12
CA ALA A 115 -6.66 9.07 -10.60
C ALA A 115 -7.11 8.31 -11.86
N THR A 116 -7.41 7.01 -11.74
CA THR A 116 -7.86 6.13 -12.83
C THR A 116 -9.35 5.82 -12.79
N MET A 117 -10.12 6.54 -11.96
CA MET A 117 -11.58 6.45 -11.87
C MET A 117 -12.16 7.86 -11.70
N ALA A 118 -13.36 8.09 -12.24
CA ALA A 118 -14.10 9.34 -12.09
C ALA A 118 -15.61 9.05 -12.01
N LEU A 119 -16.32 9.89 -11.27
CA LEU A 119 -17.77 9.80 -11.10
C LEU A 119 -18.46 10.89 -11.93
N LEU A 120 -19.48 10.50 -12.68
CA LEU A 120 -20.36 11.42 -13.42
C LEU A 120 -21.58 11.79 -12.56
N ARG A 121 -22.07 13.01 -12.73
CA ARG A 121 -23.32 13.54 -12.13
C ARG A 121 -24.53 13.13 -12.95
#